data_AF-A0A2E9X2A8-F1
#
_entry.id   AF-A0A2E9X2A8-F1
#
_cell.length_a   1.000
_cell.length_b   1.000
_cell.length_c   1.000
_cell.angle_alpha   90.00
_cell.angle_beta   90.00
_cell.angle_gamma   90.00
#
_symmetry.space_group_name_H-M   'P 1'
#
loop_
_entity.id
_entity.type
_entity.pdbx_description
1 polymer ?
#
loop_
_entity_poly.entity_id
_entity_poly.type
_entity_poly.pdbx_seq_one_letter_code
_entity_poly.pdbx_strand_id
1 'polypeptide(L)'
;MSRRLSHLLVPCAVFLAACADSVISPESENELTQDDAQFVAEMIDATAAGLLNDFFDSSQSDPAAGALLDHQPVVWTKTFERSRSCHDGGTLTVAGTSTSTWDGDAVTYDVESTGTKTRVACAHTRDGVLITLTGNAVWTHERHFANHAPTGFRITTYLGGFDWTKSTGKSGSCFYELTRTIDTAENTRSLTGTLCGDVVDRTETWR
;
A
#
# COMPACT_ATOMS: atom_id res chain seq x y z
N MET A 1 -64.31 -52.06 -37.98
CA MET A 1 -63.21 -52.86 -38.56
C MET A 1 -61.89 -52.14 -38.30
N SER A 2 -60.88 -52.91 -37.94
CA SER A 2 -59.58 -52.55 -37.37
C SER A 2 -58.54 -52.09 -38.41
N ARG A 3 -57.64 -51.16 -38.02
CA ARG A 3 -56.17 -51.11 -38.26
C ARG A 3 -55.67 -49.72 -37.83
N ARG A 4 -55.03 -49.49 -36.67
CA ARG A 4 -53.67 -49.81 -36.18
C ARG A 4 -52.49 -49.27 -37.02
N LEU A 5 -51.77 -48.35 -36.34
CA LEU A 5 -50.33 -48.00 -36.36
C LEU A 5 -49.70 -47.35 -37.61
N SER A 6 -49.04 -46.21 -37.42
CA SER A 6 -47.58 -46.16 -37.23
C SER A 6 -47.12 -44.78 -36.75
N HIS A 7 -46.44 -44.76 -35.61
CA HIS A 7 -45.76 -43.60 -35.04
C HIS A 7 -44.49 -43.29 -35.84
N LEU A 8 -44.26 -42.01 -36.15
CA LEU A 8 -42.93 -41.48 -36.46
C LEU A 8 -42.69 -40.28 -35.53
N LEU A 9 -41.96 -40.58 -34.46
CA LEU A 9 -41.33 -39.62 -33.57
C LEU A 9 -40.20 -38.92 -34.35
N VAL A 10 -40.32 -37.62 -34.56
CA VAL A 10 -39.20 -36.76 -34.96
C VAL A 10 -38.49 -36.34 -33.67
N PRO A 11 -37.20 -36.66 -33.47
CA PRO A 11 -36.44 -36.10 -32.37
C PRO A 11 -36.12 -34.64 -32.72
N CYS A 12 -36.83 -33.69 -32.11
CA CYS A 12 -36.33 -32.31 -32.01
C CYS A 12 -35.08 -32.33 -31.13
N ALA A 13 -33.91 -32.29 -31.76
CA ALA A 13 -32.67 -31.97 -31.09
C ALA A 13 -32.77 -30.53 -30.55
N VAL A 14 -33.07 -30.40 -29.26
CA VAL A 14 -32.88 -29.14 -28.53
C VAL A 14 -31.38 -28.95 -28.41
N PHE A 15 -30.81 -28.09 -29.26
CA PHE A 15 -29.51 -27.51 -28.98
C PHE A 15 -29.68 -26.60 -27.77
N LEU A 16 -29.37 -27.14 -26.58
CA LEU A 16 -29.00 -26.32 -25.43
C LEU A 16 -27.76 -25.56 -25.84
N ALA A 17 -27.94 -24.35 -26.37
CA ALA A 17 -26.91 -23.33 -26.31
C ALA A 17 -26.64 -23.12 -24.82
N ALA A 18 -25.59 -23.78 -24.33
CA ALA A 18 -24.92 -23.36 -23.12
C ALA A 18 -24.40 -21.96 -23.43
N CYS A 19 -25.22 -20.94 -23.15
CA CYS A 19 -24.70 -19.66 -22.73
C CYS A 19 -23.80 -20.02 -21.55
N ALA A 20 -22.49 -20.08 -21.81
CA ALA A 20 -21.54 -19.99 -20.74
C ALA A 20 -21.91 -18.70 -20.02
N ASP A 21 -22.58 -18.86 -18.87
CA ASP A 21 -22.64 -17.82 -17.87
C ASP A 21 -21.18 -17.45 -17.65
N SER A 22 -20.81 -16.37 -18.31
CA SER A 22 -19.61 -15.64 -17.98
C SER A 22 -19.93 -15.20 -16.58
N VAL A 23 -19.40 -15.91 -15.59
CA VAL A 23 -19.28 -15.45 -14.22
C VAL A 23 -18.31 -14.28 -14.30
N ILE A 24 -18.79 -13.17 -14.86
CA ILE A 24 -18.39 -11.85 -14.45
C ILE A 24 -18.86 -11.85 -13.01
N SER A 25 -17.92 -12.10 -12.09
CA SER A 25 -18.16 -11.80 -10.68
C SER A 25 -18.80 -10.42 -10.69
N PRO A 26 -20.03 -10.26 -10.15
CA PRO A 26 -20.59 -8.93 -10.05
C PRO A 26 -19.52 -8.11 -9.34
N GLU A 27 -19.22 -6.94 -9.89
CA GLU A 27 -18.56 -5.85 -9.19
C GLU A 27 -19.14 -5.89 -7.78
N SER A 28 -18.36 -6.41 -6.82
CA SER A 28 -18.80 -6.45 -5.44
C SER A 28 -19.17 -5.02 -5.15
N GLU A 29 -20.45 -4.73 -4.91
CA GLU A 29 -20.89 -3.40 -4.51
C GLU A 29 -19.85 -2.92 -3.51
N ASN A 30 -19.07 -1.90 -3.87
CA ASN A 30 -17.90 -1.50 -3.10
C ASN A 30 -18.44 -0.92 -1.80
N GLU A 31 -18.68 -1.81 -0.82
CA GLU A 31 -19.37 -1.48 0.41
C GLU A 31 -18.47 -0.70 1.37
N LEU A 32 -17.17 -0.64 1.05
CA LEU A 32 -16.29 0.44 1.46
C LEU A 32 -16.60 1.63 0.54
N THR A 33 -17.27 2.65 1.08
CA THR A 33 -17.61 3.82 0.29
C THR A 33 -16.34 4.51 -0.19
N GLN A 34 -16.42 5.32 -1.26
CA GLN A 34 -15.29 6.13 -1.72
C GLN A 34 -14.69 6.98 -0.58
N ASP A 35 -15.56 7.51 0.26
CA ASP A 35 -15.17 8.24 1.45
C ASP A 35 -14.37 7.34 2.39
N ASP A 36 -14.88 6.16 2.75
CA ASP A 36 -14.18 5.20 3.61
C ASP A 36 -12.82 4.78 3.02
N ALA A 37 -12.76 4.55 1.71
CA ALA A 37 -11.53 4.26 0.98
C ALA A 37 -10.52 5.39 1.15
N GLN A 38 -10.94 6.64 0.96
CA GLN A 38 -10.07 7.80 1.15
C GLN A 38 -9.53 7.94 2.59
N PHE A 39 -10.39 7.72 3.60
CA PHE A 39 -9.96 7.69 5.01
C PHE A 39 -8.97 6.55 5.28
N VAL A 40 -9.25 5.35 4.77
CA VAL A 40 -8.35 4.20 4.89
C VAL A 40 -7.01 4.49 4.22
N ALA A 41 -6.97 5.14 3.05
CA ALA A 41 -5.75 5.53 2.37
C ALA A 41 -4.87 6.46 3.24
N GLU A 42 -5.46 7.45 3.92
CA GLU A 42 -4.74 8.31 4.87
C GLU A 42 -4.15 7.52 6.03
N MET A 43 -4.92 6.62 6.64
CA MET A 43 -4.45 5.81 7.76
C MET A 43 -3.34 4.84 7.35
N ILE A 44 -3.43 4.29 6.13
CA ILE A 44 -2.43 3.41 5.51
C ILE A 44 -1.09 4.13 5.34
N ASP A 45 -1.12 5.42 5.00
CA ASP A 45 0.06 6.27 4.83
C ASP A 45 0.63 6.73 6.17
N ALA A 46 -0.18 7.41 6.98
CA ALA A 46 0.28 8.15 8.17
C ALA A 46 1.03 7.27 9.17
N THR A 47 0.50 6.09 9.48
CA THR A 47 1.13 5.19 10.47
C THR A 47 2.43 4.58 9.92
N ALA A 48 2.45 4.22 8.64
CA ALA A 48 3.62 3.66 7.99
C ALA A 48 4.73 4.71 7.84
N ALA A 49 4.38 5.92 7.41
CA ALA A 49 5.29 7.05 7.30
C ALA A 49 5.91 7.42 8.66
N GLY A 50 5.12 7.38 9.74
CA GLY A 50 5.62 7.58 11.10
C GLY A 50 6.67 6.55 11.51
N LEU A 51 6.38 5.26 11.34
CA LEU A 51 7.33 4.18 11.66
C LEU A 51 8.63 4.26 10.83
N LEU A 52 8.50 4.60 9.54
CA LEU A 52 9.64 4.79 8.65
C LEU A 52 10.47 6.01 9.05
N ASN A 53 9.84 7.14 9.39
CA ASN A 53 10.56 8.31 9.91
C ASN A 53 11.32 7.99 11.20
N ASP A 54 10.69 7.31 12.16
CA ASP A 54 11.37 6.91 13.40
C ASP A 54 12.62 6.05 13.12
N PHE A 55 12.54 5.13 12.14
CA PHE A 55 13.69 4.35 11.71
C PHE A 55 14.75 5.25 11.07
N PHE A 56 14.37 6.04 10.07
CA PHE A 56 15.28 6.87 9.30
C PHE A 56 15.94 7.99 10.10
N ASP A 57 15.29 8.53 11.13
CA ASP A 57 15.84 9.55 12.01
C ASP A 57 16.82 8.96 13.03
N SER A 58 16.54 7.76 13.53
CA SER A 58 17.48 7.04 14.42
C SER A 58 18.64 6.39 13.67
N SER A 59 18.44 6.01 12.40
CA SER A 59 19.46 5.35 11.58
C SER A 59 20.47 6.30 10.93
N GLN A 60 20.18 7.61 10.94
CA GLN A 60 21.07 8.70 10.50
C GLN A 60 22.27 8.93 11.44
N SER A 61 22.45 8.09 12.46
CA SER A 61 23.70 8.00 13.21
C SER A 61 24.83 7.68 12.22
N ASP A 62 25.70 8.69 12.02
CA ASP A 62 26.87 8.75 11.15
C ASP A 62 27.58 7.40 11.00
N PRO A 63 28.05 7.01 9.79
CA PRO A 63 29.10 6.01 9.71
C PRO A 63 30.20 6.46 10.66
N ALA A 64 30.56 5.60 11.61
CA ALA A 64 31.49 5.91 12.68
C ALA A 64 32.62 6.83 12.18
N ALA A 65 32.89 7.89 12.94
CA ALA A 65 33.89 8.94 12.69
C ALA A 65 35.35 8.46 12.51
N GLY A 66 35.58 7.23 12.06
CA GLY A 66 36.86 6.55 11.88
C GLY A 66 37.16 6.08 10.46
N ALA A 67 36.36 6.40 9.44
CA ALA A 67 36.67 6.11 8.03
C ALA A 67 37.15 7.35 7.25
N LEU A 68 37.51 8.44 7.94
CA LEU A 68 38.01 9.69 7.35
C LEU A 68 39.46 9.54 6.85
N LEU A 69 39.71 8.75 5.81
CA LEU A 69 40.97 8.84 5.05
C LEU A 69 40.85 8.50 3.55
N ASP A 70 39.68 8.11 3.04
CA ASP A 70 39.50 7.89 1.61
C ASP A 70 38.23 8.57 1.10
N HIS A 71 38.35 9.36 0.04
CA HIS A 71 37.29 10.17 -0.60
C HIS A 71 36.25 9.31 -1.34
N GLN A 72 36.20 8.00 -1.06
CA GLN A 72 35.32 7.07 -1.76
C GLN A 72 33.93 7.05 -1.13
N PRO A 73 32.87 6.81 -1.94
CA PRO A 73 31.53 6.64 -1.41
C PRO A 73 31.46 5.53 -0.36
N VAL A 74 30.91 5.85 0.81
CA VAL A 74 30.70 4.90 1.91
C VAL A 74 29.29 4.35 1.80
N VAL A 75 29.17 3.03 1.67
CA VAL A 75 27.88 2.33 1.57
C VAL A 75 27.64 1.48 2.81
N TRP A 76 26.45 1.55 3.38
CA TRP A 76 26.04 0.65 4.48
C TRP A 76 24.60 0.22 4.36
N THR A 77 24.31 -0.96 4.89
CA THR A 77 22.97 -1.55 4.88
C THR A 77 22.52 -1.86 6.30
N LYS A 78 21.27 -1.50 6.64
CA LYS A 78 20.63 -1.80 7.92
C LYS A 78 19.30 -2.50 7.67
N THR A 79 19.03 -3.57 8.41
CA THR A 79 17.70 -4.19 8.47
C THR A 79 16.95 -3.69 9.69
N PHE A 80 15.62 -3.66 9.62
CA PHE A 80 14.79 -3.27 10.74
C PHE A 80 13.43 -3.94 10.72
N GLU A 81 12.83 -4.02 11.90
CA GLU A 81 11.43 -4.35 12.11
C GLU A 81 10.90 -3.44 13.22
N ARG A 82 9.79 -2.76 12.96
CA ARG A 82 9.13 -1.88 13.92
C ARG A 82 7.62 -2.12 13.88
N SER A 83 7.01 -2.12 15.06
CA SER A 83 5.57 -2.29 15.21
C SER A 83 4.98 -1.15 16.02
N ARG A 84 3.75 -0.74 15.68
CA ARG A 84 2.96 0.23 16.44
C ARG A 84 1.50 -0.22 16.47
N SER A 85 0.84 -0.01 17.61
CA SER A 85 -0.61 -0.23 17.72
C SER A 85 -1.37 0.71 16.78
N CYS A 86 -2.42 0.21 16.14
CA CYS A 86 -3.36 1.08 15.44
C CYS A 86 -4.30 1.77 16.44
N HIS A 87 -4.94 2.87 16.03
CA HIS A 87 -5.64 3.78 16.95
C HIS A 87 -6.68 3.07 17.83
N ASP A 88 -7.53 2.24 17.22
CA ASP A 88 -8.63 1.56 17.91
C ASP A 88 -8.37 0.06 18.15
N GLY A 89 -7.12 -0.38 18.01
CA GLY A 89 -6.71 -1.76 18.26
C GLY A 89 -6.00 -2.44 17.10
N GLY A 90 -5.40 -3.58 17.38
CA GLY A 90 -4.53 -4.29 16.44
C GLY A 90 -3.19 -3.59 16.22
N THR A 91 -2.45 -4.05 15.21
CA THR A 91 -1.04 -3.69 15.02
C THR A 91 -0.70 -3.47 13.55
N LEU A 92 0.14 -2.47 13.30
CA LEU A 92 0.89 -2.31 12.07
C LEU A 92 2.37 -2.63 12.33
N THR A 93 2.93 -3.55 11.56
CA THR A 93 4.35 -3.87 11.54
C THR A 93 4.95 -3.45 10.19
N VAL A 94 6.08 -2.75 10.23
CA VAL A 94 6.89 -2.39 9.07
C VAL A 94 8.27 -3.01 9.26
N ALA A 95 8.69 -3.83 8.31
CA ALA A 95 10.02 -4.43 8.29
C ALA A 95 10.67 -4.14 6.95
N GLY A 96 12.00 -4.07 6.90
CA GLY A 96 12.71 -3.81 5.66
C GLY A 96 14.21 -3.76 5.78
N THR A 97 14.82 -3.46 4.66
CA THR A 97 16.25 -3.22 4.49
C THR A 97 16.44 -1.83 3.89
N SER A 98 17.39 -1.08 4.43
CA SER A 98 17.77 0.25 3.96
C SER A 98 19.25 0.24 3.61
N THR A 99 19.57 0.66 2.39
CA THR A 99 20.93 0.92 1.94
C THR A 99 21.12 2.43 1.88
N SER A 100 22.25 2.88 2.40
CA SER A 100 22.63 4.27 2.51
C SER A 100 23.99 4.45 1.84
N THR A 101 24.12 5.49 1.03
CA THR A 101 25.36 5.83 0.32
C THR A 101 25.73 7.28 0.64
N TRP A 102 26.90 7.49 1.22
CA TRP A 102 27.47 8.82 1.47
C TRP A 102 28.62 9.09 0.49
N ASP A 103 28.54 10.17 -0.28
CA ASP A 103 29.63 10.68 -1.10
C ASP A 103 30.19 11.95 -0.45
N GLY A 104 31.43 11.85 0.05
CA GLY A 104 32.10 12.96 0.74
C GLY A 104 32.57 14.08 -0.18
N ASP A 105 32.82 13.80 -1.45
CA ASP A 105 33.30 14.78 -2.43
C ASP A 105 32.13 15.60 -2.98
N ALA A 106 31.02 14.93 -3.31
CA ALA A 106 29.79 15.57 -3.75
C ALA A 106 28.97 16.14 -2.58
N VAL A 107 29.27 15.74 -1.34
CA VAL A 107 28.50 16.06 -0.12
C VAL A 107 27.04 15.63 -0.30
N THR A 108 26.85 14.41 -0.79
CA THR A 108 25.52 13.82 -1.04
C THR A 108 25.28 12.59 -0.18
N TYR A 109 24.01 12.39 0.18
CA TYR A 109 23.57 11.23 0.93
C TYR A 109 22.31 10.65 0.29
N ASP A 110 22.39 9.39 -0.15
CA ASP A 110 21.31 8.66 -0.80
C ASP A 110 20.81 7.54 0.10
N VAL A 111 19.50 7.37 0.16
CA VAL A 111 18.88 6.26 0.91
C VAL A 111 17.87 5.58 0.01
N GLU A 112 18.08 4.28 -0.18
CA GLU A 112 17.14 3.38 -0.83
C GLU A 112 16.68 2.33 0.18
N SER A 113 15.39 2.02 0.21
CA SER A 113 14.88 0.99 1.11
C SER A 113 13.74 0.21 0.49
N THR A 114 13.61 -1.03 0.91
CA THR A 114 12.49 -1.89 0.54
C THR A 114 12.05 -2.72 1.72
N GLY A 115 10.81 -3.18 1.71
CA GLY A 115 10.32 -4.01 2.80
C GLY A 115 8.86 -4.40 2.69
N THR A 116 8.33 -4.83 3.83
CA THR A 116 6.96 -5.27 3.99
C THR A 116 6.23 -4.46 5.06
N LYS A 117 4.92 -4.34 4.89
CA LYS A 117 3.98 -3.74 5.81
C LYS A 117 2.90 -4.77 6.11
N THR A 118 2.72 -5.14 7.37
CA THR A 118 1.77 -6.17 7.82
C THR A 118 0.79 -5.57 8.81
N ARG A 119 -0.51 -5.75 8.55
CA ARG A 119 -1.61 -5.35 9.43
C ARG A 119 -2.24 -6.59 10.04
N VAL A 120 -2.37 -6.56 11.36
CA VAL A 120 -3.10 -7.58 12.12
C VAL A 120 -4.24 -6.89 12.85
N ALA A 121 -5.46 -7.07 12.35
CA ALA A 121 -6.68 -6.49 12.90
C ALA A 121 -6.56 -4.99 13.23
N CYS A 122 -5.88 -4.23 12.36
CA CYS A 122 -5.60 -2.82 12.54
C CYS A 122 -6.91 -2.02 12.42
N ALA A 123 -7.39 -1.49 13.54
CA ALA A 123 -8.74 -0.96 13.65
C ALA A 123 -8.77 0.57 13.74
N HIS A 124 -9.76 1.15 13.06
CA HIS A 124 -10.02 2.58 12.97
C HIS A 124 -11.52 2.87 12.95
N THR A 125 -11.96 3.82 13.75
CA THR A 125 -13.34 4.23 13.87
C THR A 125 -13.57 5.48 13.02
N ARG A 126 -14.59 5.42 12.17
CA ARG A 126 -15.07 6.55 11.39
C ARG A 126 -16.57 6.66 11.55
N ASP A 127 -17.07 7.84 11.91
CA ASP A 127 -18.50 8.13 12.02
C ASP A 127 -19.27 7.08 12.87
N GLY A 128 -18.61 6.59 13.93
CA GLY A 128 -19.14 5.57 14.84
C GLY A 128 -19.09 4.12 14.31
N VAL A 129 -18.55 3.89 13.11
CA VAL A 129 -18.34 2.56 12.52
C VAL A 129 -16.87 2.17 12.69
N LEU A 130 -16.63 1.01 13.31
CA LEU A 130 -15.28 0.44 13.43
C LEU A 130 -14.94 -0.29 12.13
N ILE A 131 -13.84 0.08 11.50
CA ILE A 131 -13.28 -0.56 10.31
C ILE A 131 -11.99 -1.28 10.75
N THR A 132 -11.93 -2.59 10.55
CA THR A 132 -10.76 -3.41 10.89
C THR A 132 -10.07 -3.89 9.62
N LEU A 133 -8.75 -3.73 9.53
CA LEU A 133 -7.95 -4.09 8.36
C LEU A 133 -6.94 -5.19 8.71
N THR A 134 -6.87 -6.24 7.90
CA THR A 134 -5.85 -7.31 8.01
C THR A 134 -5.27 -7.60 6.64
N GLY A 135 -3.94 -7.58 6.51
CA GLY A 135 -3.31 -7.81 5.20
C GLY A 135 -1.87 -7.34 5.14
N ASN A 136 -1.30 -7.40 3.95
CA ASN A 136 0.11 -7.10 3.73
C ASN A 136 0.34 -6.28 2.46
N ALA A 137 1.45 -5.54 2.45
CA ALA A 137 1.96 -4.88 1.27
C ALA A 137 3.49 -4.87 1.25
N VAL A 138 4.06 -4.78 0.06
CA VAL A 138 5.45 -4.39 -0.12
C VAL A 138 5.54 -2.87 -0.20
N TRP A 139 6.70 -2.33 0.14
CA TRP A 139 6.98 -0.92 -0.01
C TRP A 139 8.40 -0.68 -0.48
N THR A 140 8.60 0.41 -1.23
CA THR A 140 9.92 0.95 -1.55
C THR A 140 10.02 2.37 -1.03
N HIS A 141 11.24 2.83 -0.80
CA HIS A 141 11.52 4.19 -0.37
C HIS A 141 12.81 4.70 -1.00
N GLU A 142 12.78 5.94 -1.46
CA GLU A 142 13.97 6.67 -1.87
C GLU A 142 13.94 8.10 -1.32
N ARG A 143 15.12 8.60 -0.95
CA ARG A 143 15.34 10.02 -0.60
C ARG A 143 16.78 10.41 -0.87
N HIS A 144 16.97 11.65 -1.31
CA HIS A 144 18.27 12.25 -1.58
C HIS A 144 18.51 13.45 -0.67
N PHE A 145 19.76 13.66 -0.30
CA PHE A 145 20.23 14.85 0.40
C PHE A 145 21.44 15.41 -0.32
N ALA A 146 21.51 16.74 -0.38
CA ALA A 146 22.68 17.47 -0.83
C ALA A 146 23.02 18.52 0.23
N ASN A 147 24.31 18.69 0.53
CA ASN A 147 24.77 19.64 1.54
C ASN A 147 24.06 19.48 2.89
N HIS A 148 23.88 18.23 3.34
CA HIS A 148 23.20 17.88 4.60
C HIS A 148 21.71 18.27 4.68
N ALA A 149 21.08 18.66 3.58
CA ALA A 149 19.66 18.97 3.51
C ALA A 149 18.92 18.00 2.57
N PRO A 150 17.70 17.55 2.91
CA PRO A 150 16.85 16.83 1.97
C PRO A 150 16.65 17.65 0.71
N THR A 151 16.72 17.01 -0.46
CA THR A 151 16.53 17.69 -1.74
C THR A 151 15.76 16.81 -2.73
N GLY A 152 15.05 17.47 -3.65
CA GLY A 152 14.23 16.81 -4.67
C GLY A 152 13.03 16.07 -4.08
N PHE A 153 12.77 14.89 -4.63
CA PHE A 153 11.63 14.07 -4.23
C PHE A 153 12.04 13.01 -3.21
N ARG A 154 11.19 12.83 -2.21
CA ARG A 154 11.19 11.67 -1.34
C ARG A 154 9.96 10.82 -1.69
N ILE A 155 10.21 9.66 -2.26
CA ILE A 155 9.17 8.80 -2.83
C ILE A 155 9.05 7.53 -1.99
N THR A 156 7.82 7.17 -1.65
CA THR A 156 7.50 5.88 -1.05
C THR A 156 6.38 5.23 -1.84
N THR A 157 6.59 4.00 -2.31
CA THR A 157 5.53 3.23 -2.98
C THR A 157 4.99 2.17 -2.04
N TYR A 158 3.72 1.82 -2.20
CA TYR A 158 3.06 0.74 -1.51
C TYR A 158 2.28 -0.10 -2.53
N LEU A 159 2.49 -1.41 -2.52
CA LEU A 159 1.74 -2.34 -3.35
C LEU A 159 1.29 -3.54 -2.51
N GLY A 160 -0.02 -3.77 -2.44
CA GLY A 160 -0.55 -4.93 -1.74
C GLY A 160 -2.06 -4.93 -1.60
N GLY A 161 -2.53 -5.55 -0.51
CA GLY A 161 -3.96 -5.66 -0.26
C GLY A 161 -4.28 -5.94 1.21
N PHE A 162 -5.57 -5.87 1.52
CA PHE A 162 -6.10 -6.17 2.84
C PHE A 162 -7.54 -6.64 2.75
N ASP A 163 -7.90 -7.49 3.69
CA ASP A 163 -9.28 -7.76 4.06
C ASP A 163 -9.75 -6.71 5.06
N TRP A 164 -11.01 -6.30 4.94
CA TRP A 164 -11.64 -5.34 5.81
C TRP A 164 -12.96 -5.87 6.36
N THR A 165 -13.29 -5.46 7.59
CA THR A 165 -14.59 -5.70 8.22
C THR A 165 -15.10 -4.42 8.87
N LYS A 166 -16.42 -4.23 8.88
CA LYS A 166 -17.11 -3.14 9.57
C LYS A 166 -17.88 -3.67 10.77
N SER A 167 -18.00 -2.88 11.83
CA SER A 167 -18.87 -3.21 12.98
C SER A 167 -20.34 -3.38 12.60
N THR A 168 -20.75 -2.87 11.43
CA THR A 168 -22.09 -3.07 10.85
C THR A 168 -22.31 -4.46 10.26
N GLY A 169 -21.30 -5.35 10.31
CA GLY A 169 -21.35 -6.72 9.76
C GLY A 169 -20.92 -6.85 8.30
N LYS A 170 -20.53 -5.75 7.65
CA LYS A 170 -20.05 -5.74 6.26
C LYS A 170 -18.57 -6.14 6.21
N SER A 171 -18.13 -6.75 5.11
CA SER A 171 -16.74 -7.16 4.92
C SER A 171 -16.38 -7.27 3.44
N GLY A 172 -15.09 -7.18 3.13
CA GLY A 172 -14.59 -7.43 1.79
C GLY A 172 -13.06 -7.45 1.75
N SER A 173 -12.52 -7.43 0.54
CA SER A 173 -11.09 -7.37 0.27
C SER A 173 -10.78 -6.22 -0.67
N CYS A 174 -9.59 -5.66 -0.54
CA CYS A 174 -9.17 -4.49 -1.29
C CYS A 174 -7.69 -4.61 -1.68
N PHE A 175 -7.39 -4.25 -2.92
CA PHE A 175 -6.02 -4.05 -3.39
C PHE A 175 -5.71 -2.57 -3.48
N TYR A 176 -4.44 -2.24 -3.33
CA TYR A 176 -3.98 -0.86 -3.46
C TYR A 176 -2.57 -0.77 -4.01
N GLU A 177 -2.38 0.26 -4.82
CA GLU A 177 -1.11 0.73 -5.32
C GLU A 177 -1.06 2.23 -5.05
N LEU A 178 -0.23 2.66 -4.11
CA LEU A 178 -0.17 4.05 -3.68
C LEU A 178 1.28 4.54 -3.73
N THR A 179 1.45 5.76 -4.24
CA THR A 179 2.72 6.48 -4.25
C THR A 179 2.58 7.74 -3.43
N ARG A 180 3.42 7.84 -2.40
CA ARG A 180 3.57 9.00 -1.55
C ARG A 180 4.79 9.79 -2.00
N THR A 181 4.61 11.05 -2.34
CA THR A 181 5.70 11.94 -2.78
C THR A 181 5.79 13.14 -1.84
N ILE A 182 6.97 13.41 -1.31
CA ILE A 182 7.32 14.70 -0.69
C ILE A 182 8.20 15.44 -1.70
N ASP A 183 7.77 16.61 -2.13
CA ASP A 183 8.57 17.56 -2.88
C ASP A 183 9.12 18.61 -1.90
N THR A 184 10.44 18.61 -1.70
CA THR A 184 11.08 19.55 -0.77
C THR A 184 11.23 20.94 -1.35
N ALA A 185 11.17 21.11 -2.67
CA ALA A 185 11.28 22.42 -3.32
C ALA A 185 9.95 23.17 -3.23
N GLU A 186 8.85 22.48 -3.54
CA GLU A 186 7.50 23.05 -3.52
C GLU A 186 6.82 22.96 -2.14
N ASN A 187 7.46 22.29 -1.18
CA ASN A 187 6.89 21.97 0.13
C ASN A 187 5.52 21.26 0.02
N THR A 188 5.43 20.29 -0.88
CA THR A 188 4.18 19.54 -1.12
C THR A 188 4.31 18.07 -0.78
N ARG A 189 3.23 17.51 -0.22
CA ARG A 189 3.06 16.10 0.07
C ARG A 189 1.88 15.61 -0.74
N SER A 190 2.09 14.62 -1.60
CA SER A 190 1.02 13.95 -2.31
C SER A 190 0.93 12.48 -1.96
N LEU A 191 -0.29 11.95 -2.07
CA LEU A 191 -0.61 10.54 -2.07
C LEU A 191 -1.47 10.26 -3.29
N THR A 192 -0.95 9.47 -4.22
CA THR A 192 -1.57 9.20 -5.52
C THR A 192 -1.64 7.70 -5.78
N GLY A 193 -2.59 7.25 -6.60
CA GLY A 193 -2.69 5.86 -7.05
C GLY A 193 -4.11 5.32 -6.98
N THR A 194 -4.24 4.04 -6.65
CA THR A 194 -5.54 3.36 -6.55
C THR A 194 -5.69 2.63 -5.22
N LEU A 195 -6.90 2.65 -4.68
CA LEU A 195 -7.26 1.90 -3.48
C LEU A 195 -8.69 1.39 -3.63
N CYS A 196 -8.85 0.07 -3.55
CA CYS A 196 -10.15 -0.62 -3.69
C CYS A 196 -10.85 -0.30 -5.03
N GLY A 197 -10.08 -0.10 -6.09
CA GLY A 197 -10.58 0.28 -7.42
C GLY A 197 -10.81 1.79 -7.60
N ASP A 198 -10.81 2.57 -6.52
CA ASP A 198 -10.99 4.03 -6.58
C ASP A 198 -9.64 4.75 -6.76
N VAL A 199 -9.68 5.85 -7.51
CA VAL A 199 -8.51 6.73 -7.67
C VAL A 199 -8.32 7.56 -6.39
N VAL A 200 -7.09 7.55 -5.89
CA VAL A 200 -6.61 8.46 -4.85
C VAL A 200 -5.71 9.49 -5.52
N ASP A 201 -6.05 10.76 -5.40
CA ASP A 201 -5.21 11.87 -5.85
C ASP A 201 -5.39 13.04 -4.88
N ARG A 202 -4.40 13.22 -4.02
CA ARG A 202 -4.42 14.22 -2.96
C ARG A 202 -3.05 14.84 -2.83
N THR A 203 -3.04 16.16 -2.69
CA THR A 203 -1.83 16.93 -2.48
C THR A 203 -2.09 18.01 -1.43
N GLU A 204 -1.17 18.14 -0.49
CA GLU A 204 -1.18 19.14 0.56
C GLU A 204 0.13 19.92 0.53
N THR A 205 0.06 21.22 0.79
CA THR A 205 1.25 22.08 0.93
C THR A 205 1.48 22.37 2.40
N TRP A 206 2.73 22.27 2.87
CA TRP A 206 3.12 22.75 4.20
C TRP A 206 3.86 24.10 4.09
N ARG A 207 3.77 24.89 5.16
CA ARG A 207 4.48 26.17 5.31
C ARG A 207 5.40 26.12 6.52
#